data_AF-A0A1F2VBR9-F1
#
_entry.id   AF-A0A1F2VBR9-F1
#
_cell.length_a   1.000
_cell.length_b   1.000
_cell.length_c   1.000
_cell.angle_alpha   90.00
_cell.angle_beta   90.00
_cell.angle_gamma   90.00
#
_symmetry.space_group_name_H-M   'P 1'
#
loop_
_entity.id
_entity.type
_entity.pdbx_description
1 polymer ?
#
loop_
_entity_poly.entity_id
_entity_poly.type
_entity_poly.pdbx_seq_one_letter_code
_entity_poly.pdbx_strand_id
1 'polypeptide(L)'
;QFFLLAGMLAATGTVIVATGQAPANIIILSLTVVAVSFVGLGAYRLLLPLVSAEADAPSLIGGRTRIALEREKALVLRSLKELEFDFAMGKMSQADFDEMSGRLRRRAVGLIRQLDAGGGYREAIEREVERRLSESGDQPLGLSGCECGTKNDPDAKFCKNCGARL
;
A
#
# COMPACT_ATOMS: atom_id res chain seq x y z
N GLN A 1 5.17 -10.80 -19.62
CA GLN A 1 5.79 -12.04 -20.16
C GLN A 1 5.06 -12.54 -21.41
N PHE A 2 3.73 -12.49 -21.47
CA PHE A 2 2.94 -12.90 -22.64
C PHE A 2 3.39 -12.27 -23.98
N PHE A 3 3.67 -10.96 -24.01
CA PHE A 3 4.09 -10.26 -25.24
C PHE A 3 5.46 -10.72 -25.79
N LEU A 4 6.41 -11.07 -24.92
CA LEU A 4 7.72 -11.56 -25.36
C LEU A 4 7.62 -12.99 -25.91
N LEU A 5 6.80 -13.83 -25.28
CA LEU A 5 6.54 -15.20 -25.76
C LEU A 5 5.78 -15.20 -27.09
N ALA A 6 4.79 -14.33 -27.24
CA ALA A 6 4.06 -14.14 -28.49
C ALA A 6 4.99 -13.62 -29.62
N GLY A 7 5.89 -12.67 -29.30
CA GLY A 7 6.90 -12.18 -30.25
C GLY A 7 7.90 -13.27 -30.67
N MET A 8 8.34 -14.12 -29.74
CA MET A 8 9.22 -15.25 -30.06
C MET A 8 8.51 -16.29 -30.94
N LEU A 9 7.26 -16.63 -30.65
CA LEU A 9 6.46 -17.57 -31.46
C LEU A 9 6.20 -17.03 -32.87
N ALA A 10 5.87 -15.74 -32.99
CA ALA A 10 5.68 -15.09 -34.28
C ALA A 10 6.98 -15.08 -35.11
N ALA A 11 8.13 -14.77 -34.48
CA ALA A 11 9.43 -14.82 -35.12
C ALA A 11 9.80 -16.23 -35.61
N THR A 12 9.51 -17.24 -34.78
CA THR A 12 9.74 -18.66 -35.14
C THR A 12 8.85 -19.08 -36.32
N GLY A 13 7.59 -18.62 -36.35
CA GLY A 13 6.66 -18.86 -37.46
C GLY A 13 7.11 -18.23 -38.78
N THR A 14 7.63 -17.00 -38.75
CA THR A 14 8.17 -16.34 -39.95
C THR A 14 9.37 -17.07 -40.55
N VAL A 15 10.22 -17.70 -39.72
CA VAL A 15 11.38 -18.47 -40.20
C VAL A 15 10.95 -19.78 -40.86
N ILE A 16 9.90 -20.43 -40.34
CA ILE A 16 9.37 -21.69 -40.90
C ILE A 16 8.69 -21.48 -42.27
N VAL A 17 8.01 -20.34 -42.46
CA VAL A 17 7.32 -20.02 -43.72
C VAL A 17 8.28 -19.49 -44.81
N ALA A 18 9.43 -18.95 -44.44
CA ALA A 18 10.39 -18.32 -45.35
C ALA A 18 11.43 -19.27 -45.96
N THR A 19 11.21 -20.60 -45.94
CA THR A 19 12.10 -21.57 -46.58
C THR A 19 12.07 -21.38 -48.11
N GLY A 20 13.10 -20.72 -48.65
CA GLY A 20 13.27 -20.48 -50.09
C GLY A 20 13.58 -19.04 -50.49
N GLN A 21 13.56 -18.07 -49.56
CA GLN A 21 13.95 -16.68 -49.85
C GLN A 21 15.43 -16.39 -49.57
N ALA A 22 15.97 -15.38 -50.25
CA ALA A 22 17.33 -14.89 -50.02
C ALA A 22 17.54 -14.53 -48.53
N PRO A 23 18.71 -14.84 -47.94
CA PRO A 23 18.95 -14.68 -46.50
C PRO A 23 18.72 -13.26 -45.99
N ALA A 24 18.87 -12.26 -46.86
CA ALA A 24 18.58 -10.86 -46.55
C ALA A 24 17.11 -10.63 -46.13
N ASN A 25 16.14 -11.28 -46.78
CA ASN A 25 14.72 -11.09 -46.46
C ASN A 25 14.36 -11.66 -45.08
N ILE A 26 14.98 -12.79 -44.70
CA ILE A 26 14.77 -13.41 -43.38
C ILE A 26 15.28 -12.50 -42.27
N ILE A 27 16.43 -11.85 -42.49
CA ILE A 27 17.02 -10.90 -41.54
C ILE A 27 16.10 -9.68 -41.39
N ILE A 28 15.60 -9.12 -42.49
CA ILE A 28 14.69 -7.96 -42.46
C ILE A 28 13.38 -8.32 -41.73
N LEU A 29 12.77 -9.46 -42.06
CA LEU A 29 11.51 -9.91 -41.43
C LEU A 29 11.65 -10.07 -39.92
N SER A 30 12.69 -10.78 -39.47
CA SER A 30 12.94 -10.96 -38.03
C SER A 30 13.18 -9.63 -37.30
N LEU A 31 13.91 -8.70 -37.90
CA LEU A 31 14.15 -7.36 -37.32
C LEU A 31 12.84 -6.56 -37.18
N THR A 32 11.96 -6.61 -38.18
CA THR A 32 10.66 -5.91 -38.11
C THR A 32 9.75 -6.46 -37.01
N VAL A 33 9.70 -7.79 -36.82
CA VAL A 33 8.89 -8.44 -35.77
C VAL A 33 9.37 -8.01 -34.37
N VAL A 34 10.70 -7.96 -34.17
CA VAL A 34 11.29 -7.49 -32.91
C VAL A 34 10.96 -6.02 -32.66
N ALA A 35 11.11 -5.16 -33.67
CA ALA A 35 10.83 -3.73 -33.56
C ALA A 35 9.35 -3.47 -33.22
N VAL A 36 8.42 -4.12 -33.93
CA VAL A 36 6.97 -3.98 -33.68
C VAL A 36 6.60 -4.47 -32.27
N SER A 37 7.19 -5.57 -31.81
CA SER A 37 6.94 -6.10 -30.46
C SER A 37 7.42 -5.13 -29.38
N PHE A 38 8.57 -4.49 -29.57
CA PHE A 38 9.13 -3.51 -28.63
C PHE A 38 8.27 -2.24 -28.56
N VAL A 39 7.83 -1.74 -29.72
CA VAL A 39 6.92 -0.60 -29.81
C VAL A 39 5.58 -0.91 -29.16
N GLY A 40 5.01 -2.09 -29.40
CA GLY A 40 3.76 -2.53 -28.78
C GLY A 40 3.85 -2.64 -27.26
N LEU A 41 4.96 -3.17 -26.72
CA LEU A 41 5.21 -3.20 -25.28
C LEU A 41 5.35 -1.79 -24.70
N GLY A 42 6.05 -0.89 -25.39
CA GLY A 42 6.19 0.51 -25.00
C GLY A 42 4.84 1.23 -24.95
N ALA A 43 4.04 1.09 -25.99
CA ALA A 43 2.69 1.67 -26.06
C ALA A 43 1.76 1.10 -24.98
N TYR A 44 1.80 -0.22 -24.73
CA TYR A 44 1.03 -0.85 -23.66
C TYR A 44 1.43 -0.32 -22.28
N ARG A 45 2.74 -0.20 -22.01
CA ARG A 45 3.26 0.37 -20.76
C ARG A 45 2.87 1.85 -20.59
N LEU A 46 2.81 2.60 -21.69
CA LEU A 46 2.42 4.01 -21.69
C LEU A 46 0.91 4.20 -21.42
N LEU A 47 0.07 3.30 -21.94
CA LEU A 47 -1.39 3.39 -21.81
C LEU A 47 -1.93 2.77 -20.53
N LEU A 48 -1.19 1.84 -19.91
CA LEU A 48 -1.53 1.23 -18.62
C LEU A 48 -1.96 2.25 -17.54
N PRO A 49 -1.17 3.30 -17.25
CA PRO A 49 -1.51 4.25 -16.18
C PRO A 49 -2.75 5.12 -16.48
N LEU A 50 -3.20 5.20 -17.74
CA LEU A 50 -4.44 5.92 -18.07
C LEU A 50 -5.69 5.07 -17.83
N VAL A 51 -5.56 3.74 -17.80
CA VAL A 51 -6.67 2.80 -17.62
C VAL A 51 -6.76 2.29 -16.18
N SER A 52 -5.62 2.12 -15.50
CA SER A 52 -5.60 1.81 -14.07
C SER A 52 -5.67 3.11 -13.25
N ALA A 53 -6.88 3.54 -12.90
CA ALA A 53 -7.10 4.68 -12.00
C ALA A 53 -6.50 4.47 -10.59
N GLU A 54 -6.26 3.23 -10.21
CA GLU A 54 -5.43 2.86 -9.06
C GLU A 54 -4.05 2.46 -9.57
N ALA A 55 -3.19 3.45 -9.80
CA ALA A 55 -1.78 3.19 -9.96
C ALA A 55 -1.24 2.71 -8.62
N ASP A 56 -0.94 1.41 -8.53
CA ASP A 56 0.13 0.91 -7.66
C ASP A 56 1.33 1.81 -7.90
N ALA A 57 1.57 2.72 -6.96
CA ALA A 57 2.71 3.61 -7.00
C ALA A 57 3.94 2.71 -7.13
N PRO A 58 4.72 2.81 -8.24
CA PRO A 58 5.84 1.90 -8.45
C PRO A 58 6.73 2.03 -7.22
N SER A 59 6.88 0.90 -6.51
CA SER A 59 7.71 0.75 -5.32
C SER A 59 9.18 0.81 -5.72
N LEU A 60 9.61 1.93 -6.29
CA LEU A 60 10.96 2.22 -6.71
C LEU A 60 11.24 3.66 -6.28
N ILE A 61 12.11 3.83 -5.29
CA ILE A 61 12.56 5.10 -4.65
C ILE A 61 11.72 5.58 -3.43
N GLY A 62 11.01 4.70 -2.71
CA GLY A 62 10.25 5.07 -1.51
C GLY A 62 11.07 5.51 -0.29
N GLY A 63 12.33 5.08 -0.15
CA GLY A 63 13.12 5.37 1.05
C GLY A 63 13.50 6.85 1.21
N ARG A 64 13.97 7.50 0.14
CA ARG A 64 14.41 8.91 0.19
C ARG A 64 13.23 9.88 0.31
N THR A 65 12.12 9.59 -0.36
CA THR A 65 10.89 10.39 -0.28
C THR A 65 10.23 10.22 1.09
N ARG A 66 10.17 9.01 1.65
CA ARG A 66 9.66 8.76 3.01
C ARG A 66 10.47 9.47 4.08
N ILE A 67 11.80 9.43 4.03
CA ILE A 67 12.66 10.16 4.98
C ILE A 67 12.41 11.68 4.89
N ALA A 68 12.21 12.22 3.69
CA ALA A 68 11.86 13.63 3.52
C ALA A 68 10.52 13.97 4.16
N LEU A 69 9.48 13.15 3.94
CA LEU A 69 8.17 13.33 4.55
C LEU A 69 8.20 13.16 6.08
N GLU A 70 8.97 12.22 6.61
CA GLU A 70 9.15 12.01 8.05
C GLU A 70 9.83 13.23 8.71
N ARG A 71 10.82 13.83 8.04
CA ARG A 71 11.46 15.07 8.51
C ARG A 71 10.47 16.23 8.50
N GLU A 72 9.70 16.40 7.44
CA GLU A 72 8.70 17.46 7.37
C GLU A 72 7.62 17.30 8.45
N LYS A 73 7.14 16.07 8.67
CA LYS A 73 6.23 15.74 9.78
C LYS A 73 6.83 16.14 11.13
N ALA A 74 8.08 15.78 11.38
CA ALA A 74 8.76 16.12 12.64
C ALA A 74 8.85 17.64 12.86
N LEU A 75 9.13 18.41 11.80
CA LEU A 75 9.16 19.87 11.87
C LEU A 75 7.79 20.47 12.18
N VAL A 76 6.73 20.00 11.53
CA VAL A 76 5.36 20.49 11.76
C VAL A 76 4.87 20.14 13.17
N LEU A 77 5.18 18.96 13.68
CA LEU A 77 4.82 18.58 15.06
C LEU A 77 5.61 19.38 16.09
N ARG A 78 6.88 19.70 15.80
CA ARG A 78 7.69 20.56 16.65
C ARG A 78 7.12 21.97 16.71
N SER A 79 6.75 22.56 15.58
CA SER A 79 6.15 23.90 15.56
C SER A 79 4.78 23.95 16.25
N LEU A 80 3.99 22.88 16.15
CA LEU A 80 2.74 22.77 16.91
C LEU A 80 3.00 22.78 18.42
N LYS A 81 4.01 22.04 18.90
CA LYS A 81 4.37 22.04 20.32
C LYS A 81 4.90 23.38 20.81
N GLU A 82 5.67 24.08 19.99
CA GLU A 82 6.16 25.42 20.31
C GLU A 82 5.00 26.41 20.42
N LEU A 83 4.02 26.32 19.52
CA LEU A 83 2.79 27.11 19.58
C LEU A 83 1.96 26.82 20.83
N GLU A 84 1.82 25.54 21.21
CA GLU A 84 1.14 25.13 22.45
C GLU A 84 1.86 25.66 23.69
N PHE A 85 3.19 25.70 23.66
CA PHE A 85 4.00 26.27 24.72
C PHE A 85 3.83 27.80 24.80
N ASP A 86 3.83 28.52 23.68
CA ASP A 86 3.61 29.97 23.65
C ASP A 86 2.21 30.37 24.13
N PHE A 87 1.19 29.58 23.82
CA PHE A 87 -0.16 29.76 24.36
C PHE A 87 -0.19 29.51 25.87
N ALA A 88 0.43 28.43 26.36
CA ALA A 88 0.50 28.13 27.80
C ALA A 88 1.28 29.21 28.60
N MET A 89 2.24 29.88 27.96
CA MET A 89 2.95 31.03 28.53
C MET A 89 2.14 32.34 28.46
N GLY A 90 0.94 32.34 27.88
CA GLY A 90 0.11 33.53 27.75
C GLY A 90 0.64 34.57 26.74
N LYS A 91 1.56 34.19 25.85
CA LYS A 91 2.10 35.09 24.82
C LYS A 91 1.13 35.33 23.65
N MET A 92 0.05 34.55 23.59
CA MET A 92 -0.87 34.50 22.47
C MET A 92 -2.32 34.41 22.94
N SER A 93 -3.24 34.98 22.15
CA SER A 93 -4.68 34.85 22.41
C SER A 93 -5.19 33.46 22.02
N GLN A 94 -6.31 33.03 22.61
CA GLN A 94 -6.93 31.75 22.29
C GLN A 94 -7.42 31.68 20.83
N ALA A 95 -7.94 32.80 20.30
CA ALA A 95 -8.38 32.88 18.91
C ALA A 95 -7.22 32.67 17.92
N ASP A 96 -6.06 33.28 18.18
CA ASP A 96 -4.86 33.12 17.33
C ASP A 96 -4.30 31.70 17.41
N PHE A 97 -4.35 31.10 18.60
CA PHE A 97 -3.92 29.71 18.81
C PHE A 97 -4.79 28.72 18.03
N ASP A 98 -6.11 28.86 18.09
CA ASP A 98 -7.04 27.95 17.42
C ASP A 98 -6.90 28.02 15.89
N GLU A 99 -6.72 29.21 15.33
CA GLU A 99 -6.49 29.39 13.90
C GLU A 99 -5.16 28.74 13.46
N MET A 100 -4.05 29.08 14.12
CA MET A 100 -2.72 28.62 13.72
C MET A 100 -2.51 27.13 13.98
N SER A 101 -2.97 26.63 15.14
CA SER A 101 -2.93 25.20 15.47
C SER A 101 -3.79 24.39 14.49
N GLY A 102 -4.95 24.90 14.08
CA GLY A 102 -5.82 24.27 13.10
C GLY A 102 -5.15 24.12 11.72
N ARG A 103 -4.38 25.13 11.27
CA ARG A 103 -3.60 25.05 10.02
C ARG A 103 -2.47 24.02 10.12
N LEU A 104 -1.72 24.01 11.21
CA LEU A 104 -0.62 23.06 11.42
C LEU A 104 -1.13 21.62 11.56
N ARG A 105 -2.23 21.40 12.28
CA ARG A 105 -2.86 20.07 12.42
C ARG A 105 -3.33 19.53 11.07
N ARG A 106 -3.96 20.35 10.23
CA ARG A 106 -4.35 19.93 8.87
C ARG A 106 -3.13 19.50 8.03
N ARG A 107 -2.03 20.25 8.10
CA ARG A 107 -0.78 19.88 7.42
C ARG A 107 -0.17 18.58 7.97
N ALA A 108 -0.14 18.42 9.29
CA ALA A 108 0.36 17.21 9.95
C ALA A 108 -0.44 15.96 9.54
N VAL A 109 -1.78 16.05 9.53
CA VAL A 109 -2.65 14.96 9.08
C VAL A 109 -2.40 14.61 7.61
N GLY A 110 -2.19 15.61 6.75
CA GLY A 110 -1.83 15.39 5.36
C GLY A 110 -0.53 14.59 5.20
N LEU A 111 0.52 14.98 5.93
CA LEU A 111 1.82 14.28 5.91
C LEU A 111 1.73 12.85 6.46
N ILE A 112 0.94 12.62 7.52
CA ILE A 112 0.72 11.28 8.08
C ILE A 112 0.02 10.39 7.05
N ARG A 113 -1.06 10.86 6.41
CA ARG A 113 -1.76 10.10 5.38
C ARG A 113 -0.87 9.73 4.20
N GLN A 114 0.02 10.62 3.78
CA GLN A 114 0.98 10.34 2.70
C GLN A 114 2.01 9.28 3.11
N LEU A 115 2.47 9.30 4.36
CA LEU A 115 3.37 8.26 4.90
C LEU A 115 2.67 6.90 5.04
N ASP A 116 1.39 6.90 5.43
CA ASP A 116 0.58 5.69 5.56
C ASP A 116 0.25 5.08 4.18
N ALA A 117 -0.09 5.92 3.20
CA ALA A 117 -0.37 5.48 1.83
C ALA A 117 0.88 4.94 1.10
N GLY A 118 2.07 5.46 1.43
CA GLY A 118 3.34 4.99 0.85
C GLY A 118 3.95 3.78 1.55
N GLY A 119 3.36 3.32 2.66
CA GLY A 119 3.84 2.18 3.42
C GLY A 119 3.01 0.95 3.13
N GLY A 120 3.62 -0.12 2.61
CA GLY A 120 2.99 -1.44 2.46
C GLY A 120 2.59 -2.13 3.78
N TYR A 121 2.46 -1.36 4.86
CA TYR A 121 1.97 -1.78 6.15
C TYR A 121 0.51 -2.19 6.07
N ARG A 122 -0.29 -1.60 5.18
CA ARG A 122 -1.69 -1.99 5.01
C ARG A 122 -1.81 -3.45 4.56
N GLU A 123 -1.04 -3.87 3.57
CA GLU A 123 -0.99 -5.25 3.08
C GLU A 123 -0.31 -6.21 4.08
N ALA A 124 0.59 -5.70 4.93
CA ALA A 124 1.17 -6.48 6.01
C ALA A 124 0.16 -6.69 7.17
N ILE A 125 -0.62 -5.66 7.50
CA ILE A 125 -1.69 -5.72 8.51
C ILE A 125 -2.81 -6.64 8.03
N GLU A 126 -3.25 -6.51 6.77
CA GLU A 126 -4.29 -7.37 6.19
C GLU A 126 -3.88 -8.85 6.24
N ARG A 127 -2.62 -9.18 5.90
CA ARG A 127 -2.08 -10.54 6.02
C ARG A 127 -2.04 -11.06 7.46
N GLU A 128 -1.65 -10.22 8.40
CA GLU A 128 -1.60 -10.59 9.83
C GLU A 128 -3.01 -10.78 10.41
N VAL A 129 -3.98 -9.97 10.00
CA VAL A 129 -5.40 -10.11 10.39
C VAL A 129 -5.97 -11.41 9.82
N GLU A 130 -5.74 -11.70 8.55
CA GLU A 130 -6.18 -12.96 7.91
C GLU A 130 -5.59 -14.18 8.62
N ARG A 131 -4.29 -14.14 8.95
CA ARG A 131 -3.62 -15.20 9.71
C ARG A 131 -4.34 -15.46 11.05
N ARG A 132 -4.64 -14.41 11.81
CA ARG A 132 -5.33 -14.54 13.12
C ARG A 132 -6.76 -15.04 12.98
N LEU A 133 -7.49 -14.61 11.95
CA LEU A 133 -8.84 -15.09 11.68
C LEU A 133 -8.84 -16.58 11.31
N SER A 134 -7.86 -17.03 10.52
CA SER A 134 -7.70 -18.45 10.18
C SER A 134 -7.32 -19.32 11.39
N GLU A 135 -6.48 -18.82 12.30
CA GLU A 135 -6.09 -19.52 13.54
C GLU A 135 -7.23 -19.55 14.59
N SER A 136 -8.15 -18.58 14.55
CA SER A 136 -9.26 -18.47 15.51
C SER A 136 -10.51 -19.26 15.09
N GLY A 137 -10.54 -19.79 13.86
CA GLY A 137 -11.72 -20.44 13.26
C GLY A 137 -11.98 -21.89 13.68
N ASP A 138 -11.12 -22.53 14.48
CA ASP A 138 -11.18 -23.99 14.73
C ASP A 138 -11.14 -24.41 16.22
N GLN A 139 -11.43 -23.49 17.15
CA GLN A 139 -11.60 -23.88 18.56
C GLN A 139 -13.09 -24.10 18.90
N PRO A 140 -13.50 -25.31 19.34
CA PRO A 140 -14.86 -25.57 19.74
C PRO A 140 -15.26 -24.66 20.92
N LEU A 141 -16.28 -23.82 20.71
CA LEU A 141 -16.81 -22.87 21.69
C LEU A 141 -17.41 -23.59 22.91
N GLY A 142 -16.57 -23.88 23.90
CA GLY A 142 -17.00 -24.28 25.24
C GLY A 142 -17.34 -23.06 26.09
N LEU A 143 -18.62 -22.72 26.22
CA LEU A 143 -19.05 -21.64 27.13
C LEU A 143 -18.78 -22.05 28.59
N SER A 144 -17.92 -21.32 29.29
CA SER A 144 -17.71 -21.52 30.73
C SER A 144 -18.83 -20.82 31.51
N GLY A 145 -19.52 -21.57 32.35
CA GLY A 145 -20.62 -21.07 33.18
C GLY A 145 -20.09 -20.48 34.48
N CYS A 146 -20.50 -19.26 34.82
CA CYS A 146 -20.26 -18.67 36.13
C CYS A 146 -21.44 -18.97 37.08
N GLU A 147 -21.19 -19.02 38.39
CA GLU A 147 -22.24 -19.16 39.41
C GLU A 147 -23.32 -18.05 39.34
N CYS A 148 -22.97 -16.87 38.83
CA CYS A 148 -23.95 -15.79 38.56
C CYS A 148 -24.85 -16.04 37.33
N GLY A 149 -24.77 -17.22 36.70
CA GLY A 149 -25.57 -17.62 35.54
C GLY A 149 -25.12 -17.02 34.21
N THR A 150 -24.05 -16.22 34.19
CA THR A 150 -23.53 -15.61 32.96
C THR A 150 -22.68 -16.63 32.20
N LYS A 151 -22.99 -16.81 30.92
CA LYS A 151 -22.16 -17.59 30.00
C LYS A 151 -21.01 -16.73 29.48
N ASN A 152 -19.80 -17.16 29.75
CA ASN A 152 -18.59 -16.46 29.34
C ASN A 152 -17.92 -17.16 28.15
N ASP A 153 -17.13 -16.37 27.43
CA ASP A 153 -16.31 -16.85 26.33
C ASP A 153 -15.29 -17.88 26.85
N PRO A 154 -14.87 -18.86 26.03
CA PRO A 154 -14.03 -19.98 26.47
C PRO A 154 -12.68 -19.54 27.06
N ASP A 155 -12.17 -18.38 26.64
CA ASP A 155 -10.91 -17.79 27.08
C ASP A 155 -11.07 -16.81 28.27
N ALA A 156 -12.31 -16.60 28.74
CA ALA A 156 -12.58 -15.70 29.84
C ALA A 156 -11.99 -16.25 31.15
N LYS A 157 -11.01 -15.55 31.73
CA LYS A 157 -10.49 -15.82 33.08
C LYS A 157 -11.36 -15.24 34.19
N PHE A 158 -12.22 -14.30 33.83
CA PHE A 158 -13.12 -13.59 34.72
C PHE A 158 -14.50 -13.50 34.07
N CYS A 159 -15.54 -13.55 34.88
CA CYS A 159 -16.90 -13.36 34.42
C CYS A 159 -17.12 -11.93 33.92
N LYS A 160 -17.64 -11.78 32.71
CA LYS A 160 -17.88 -10.46 32.10
C LYS A 160 -18.95 -9.63 32.82
N ASN A 161 -19.79 -10.25 33.64
CA ASN A 161 -20.87 -9.59 34.35
C ASN A 161 -20.51 -9.28 35.82
N CYS A 162 -20.03 -10.26 36.57
CA CYS A 162 -19.76 -10.10 38.01
C CYS A 162 -18.28 -9.98 38.38
N GLY A 163 -17.36 -10.14 37.43
CA GLY A 163 -15.90 -10.07 37.67
C GLY A 163 -15.32 -11.23 38.49
N ALA A 164 -16.13 -12.20 38.91
CA ALA A 164 -15.66 -13.38 39.62
C ALA A 164 -14.73 -14.22 38.72
N ARG A 165 -13.73 -14.85 39.33
CA ARG A 165 -12.83 -15.77 38.61
C ARG A 165 -13.61 -17.02 38.20
N LEU A 166 -13.48 -17.41 36.93
CA LEU A 166 -14.10 -18.61 36.35
C LEU A 166 -13.22 -19.85 36.53
#